data_AF-A0AAW5JA02-F1
#
_entry.id   AF-A0AAW5JA02-F1
#
_cell.length_a   1.000
_cell.length_b   1.000
_cell.length_c   1.000
_cell.angle_alpha   90.00
_cell.angle_beta   90.00
_cell.angle_gamma   90.00
#
_symmetry.space_group_name_H-M   'P 1'
#
loop_
_entity.id
_entity.type
_entity.pdbx_description
1 polymer ?
#
loop_
_entity_poly.entity_id
_entity_poly.type
_entity_poly.pdbx_seq_one_letter_code
_entity_poly.pdbx_strand_id
1 'polypeptide(L)'
;QQETLSQADMLRRVVQHIPEKHFRMIRYFGFLANRVCGQYLPKVYEALKMATPGPVPKLYFAPMAKAFLNVDPFRCVLCGARMVYT
;
A
#
# COMPACT_ATOMS: atom_id res chain seq x y z
N GLN A 1 -14.77 -12.96 1.32
CA GLN A 1 -15.80 -13.76 0.63
C GLN A 1 -15.46 -13.74 -0.86
N GLN A 2 -15.56 -14.88 -1.53
CA GLN A 2 -15.21 -14.98 -2.95
C GLN A 2 -16.51 -14.75 -3.74
N GLU A 3 -16.64 -13.57 -4.35
CA GLU A 3 -17.80 -13.19 -5.14
C GLU A 3 -17.64 -13.65 -6.60
N THR A 4 -18.63 -14.35 -7.15
CA THR A 4 -18.69 -14.68 -8.57
C THR A 4 -19.44 -13.57 -9.30
N LEU A 5 -18.75 -12.83 -10.17
CA LEU A 5 -19.30 -11.67 -10.89
C LEU A 5 -19.34 -11.92 -12.39
N SER A 6 -20.33 -11.36 -13.07
CA SER A 6 -20.34 -11.29 -14.53
C SER A 6 -19.23 -10.36 -15.03
N GLN A 7 -18.75 -10.54 -16.27
CA GLN A 7 -17.75 -9.65 -16.86
C GLN A 7 -18.21 -8.19 -16.91
N ALA A 8 -19.49 -7.96 -17.21
CA ALA A 8 -20.06 -6.63 -17.30
C ALA A 8 -20.08 -5.91 -15.94
N ASP A 9 -20.42 -6.64 -14.87
CA ASP A 9 -20.45 -6.08 -13.52
C ASP A 9 -19.04 -5.80 -12.98
N MET A 10 -18.07 -6.65 -13.35
CA MET A 10 -16.66 -6.39 -13.05
C MET A 10 -16.19 -5.10 -13.71
N LEU A 11 -16.45 -4.93 -15.01
CA LEU A 11 -16.13 -3.70 -15.75
C LEU A 11 -16.76 -2.46 -15.13
N ARG A 12 -18.05 -2.53 -14.76
CA ARG A 12 -18.75 -1.42 -14.11
C ARG A 12 -18.09 -1.02 -12.78
N ARG A 13 -17.72 -1.98 -11.94
CA ARG A 13 -17.04 -1.70 -10.66
C ARG A 13 -15.67 -1.03 -10.88
N VAL A 14 -14.92 -1.47 -11.88
CA VAL A 14 -13.61 -0.87 -12.20
C VAL A 14 -13.78 0.57 -12.69
N VAL A 15 -14.73 0.82 -13.59
CA VAL A 15 -14.98 2.16 -14.16
C VAL A 15 -15.39 3.17 -13.08
N GLN A 16 -16.09 2.75 -12.02
CA GLN A 16 -16.45 3.62 -10.89
C GLN A 16 -15.25 4.25 -10.18
N HIS A 17 -14.06 3.64 -10.26
CA HIS A 17 -12.84 4.19 -9.68
C HIS A 17 -12.10 5.18 -10.59
N ILE A 18 -12.50 5.31 -11.86
CA ILE A 18 -11.89 6.20 -12.83
C ILE A 18 -12.55 7.58 -12.71
N PRO A 19 -11.83 8.64 -12.29
CA PRO A 19 -12.41 9.98 -12.19
C PRO A 19 -12.75 10.55 -13.56
N GLU A 20 -13.75 11.43 -13.62
CA GLU A 20 -14.12 12.15 -14.83
C GLU A 20 -12.98 13.05 -15.35
N LYS A 21 -13.05 13.38 -16.64
CA LYS A 21 -12.08 14.27 -17.28
C LYS A 21 -12.12 15.64 -16.57
N HIS A 22 -10.96 16.11 -16.13
CA HIS A 22 -10.75 17.35 -15.35
C HIS A 22 -11.22 17.31 -13.88
N PHE A 23 -11.55 16.13 -13.35
CA PHE A 23 -11.79 16.01 -11.91
C PHE A 23 -10.51 16.34 -11.12
N ARG A 24 -10.61 17.27 -10.17
CA ARG A 24 -9.51 17.58 -9.26
C ARG A 24 -9.47 16.56 -8.13
N MET A 25 -8.55 15.61 -8.26
CA MET A 25 -8.34 14.58 -7.25
C MET A 25 -7.79 15.19 -5.95
N ILE A 26 -8.46 14.90 -4.83
CA ILE A 26 -8.05 15.35 -3.51
C ILE A 26 -7.32 14.19 -2.80
N ARG A 27 -6.02 14.31 -2.56
CA ARG A 27 -5.21 13.22 -1.98
C ARG A 27 -4.80 13.42 -0.52
N TYR A 28 -4.78 14.66 -0.02
CA TYR A 28 -4.24 14.99 1.31
C TYR A 28 -5.00 16.15 1.98
N PHE A 29 -6.33 16.10 1.98
CA PHE A 29 -7.17 17.14 2.58
C PHE A 29 -7.79 16.71 3.90
N GLY A 30 -8.05 17.67 4.79
CA GLY A 30 -8.65 17.43 6.09
C GLY A 30 -7.85 16.42 6.92
N PHE A 31 -8.53 15.39 7.41
CA PHE A 31 -7.89 14.33 8.20
C PHE A 31 -6.97 13.42 7.39
N LEU A 32 -6.98 13.47 6.05
CA LEU A 32 -6.05 12.72 5.20
C LEU A 32 -4.72 13.46 4.96
N ALA A 33 -4.57 14.69 5.47
CA ALA A 33 -3.32 15.42 5.34
C ALA A 33 -2.19 14.74 6.11
N ASN A 34 -1.00 14.61 5.49
CA ASN A 34 0.14 13.86 6.04
C ASN A 34 0.52 14.25 7.48
N ARG A 35 0.39 15.54 7.82
CA ARG A 35 0.71 16.06 9.16
C ARG A 35 -0.19 15.48 10.26
N VAL A 36 -1.44 15.19 9.95
CA VAL A 36 -2.48 14.88 10.95
C VAL A 36 -3.15 13.52 10.74
N CYS A 37 -2.87 12.85 9.62
CA CYS A 37 -3.48 11.57 9.25
C CYS A 37 -3.29 10.49 10.32
N GLY A 38 -2.09 10.35 10.88
CA GLY A 38 -1.85 9.37 11.94
C GLY A 38 -2.68 9.60 13.22
N GLN A 39 -3.13 10.84 13.48
CA GLN A 39 -3.90 11.18 14.68
C GLN A 39 -5.41 11.07 14.46
N TYR A 40 -5.91 11.50 13.30
CA TYR A 40 -7.34 11.56 13.04
C TYR A 40 -7.89 10.32 12.33
N LEU A 41 -7.10 9.63 11.50
CA LEU A 41 -7.56 8.45 10.78
C LEU A 41 -8.05 7.32 11.71
N PRO A 42 -7.40 7.03 12.86
CA PRO A 42 -7.93 6.06 13.82
C PRO A 42 -9.32 6.44 14.36
N LYS A 43 -9.55 7.72 14.66
CA LYS A 43 -10.85 8.22 15.14
C LYS A 43 -11.95 8.08 14.10
N VAL A 44 -11.61 8.27 12.82
CA VAL A 44 -12.53 8.07 11.70
C VAL A 44 -12.91 6.59 11.56
N TYR A 45 -11.95 5.66 11.67
CA TYR A 45 -12.25 4.24 11.65
C TYR A 45 -13.18 3.82 12.79
N GLU A 46 -12.94 4.33 14.00
CA GLU A 46 -13.80 4.10 15.16
C GLU A 46 -15.22 4.64 14.93
N ALA A 47 -15.36 5.88 14.47
CA ALA A 47 -16.64 6.49 14.17
C ALA A 47 -17.44 5.73 13.08
N LEU A 48 -16.74 5.20 12.08
CA LEU A 48 -17.34 4.42 10.99
C LEU A 48 -17.51 2.92 11.34
N LYS A 49 -17.15 2.49 12.57
CA LYS A 49 -17.16 1.08 13.00
C LYS A 49 -16.38 0.17 12.05
N MET A 50 -15.30 0.68 11.47
CA MET A 50 -14.41 -0.06 10.59
C MET A 50 -13.30 -0.72 11.39
N ALA A 51 -12.85 -1.89 10.95
CA ALA A 51 -11.66 -2.50 11.51
C ALA A 51 -10.44 -1.61 11.22
N THR A 52 -9.65 -1.31 12.25
CA THR A 52 -8.38 -0.60 12.06
C THR A 52 -7.43 -1.50 11.26
N PRO A 53 -6.80 -1.00 10.19
CA PRO A 53 -5.80 -1.75 9.46
C PRO A 53 -4.70 -2.25 10.41
N GLY A 54 -4.32 -3.51 10.26
CA GLY A 54 -3.17 -4.06 10.98
C GLY A 54 -1.87 -3.33 10.62
N PRO A 55 -0.82 -3.48 11.44
CA PRO A 55 0.48 -2.91 11.13
C PRO A 55 0.98 -3.43 9.78
N VAL A 56 1.25 -2.52 8.85
CA VAL A 56 1.87 -2.87 7.58
C VAL A 56 3.36 -3.14 7.81
N PRO A 57 3.92 -4.23 7.25
CA PRO A 57 5.35 -4.46 7.33
C PRO A 57 6.08 -3.32 6.64
N LYS A 58 7.10 -2.76 7.31
CA LYS A 58 7.93 -1.73 6.70
C LYS A 58 8.72 -2.34 5.55
N LEU A 59 8.41 -1.92 4.33
CA LEU A 59 9.15 -2.30 3.13
C LEU A 59 10.42 -1.44 3.04
N TYR A 60 11.56 -2.05 3.36
CA TYR A 60 12.86 -1.46 3.15
C TYR A 60 13.47 -1.96 1.83
N PHE A 61 14.56 -1.32 1.38
CA PHE A 61 15.27 -1.70 0.16
C PHE A 61 15.60 -3.20 0.11
N ALA A 62 16.18 -3.75 1.19
CA ALA A 62 16.66 -5.14 1.20
C ALA A 62 15.57 -6.20 1.02
N PRO A 63 14.46 -6.21 1.80
CA PRO A 63 13.37 -7.15 1.56
C PRO A 63 12.71 -6.94 0.18
N MET A 64 12.65 -5.71 -0.32
CA MET A 64 12.10 -5.41 -1.64
C MET A 64 12.97 -5.97 -2.78
N ALA A 65 14.27 -5.70 -2.74
CA ALA A 65 15.23 -6.23 -3.70
C ALA A 65 15.31 -7.76 -3.66
N LYS A 66 15.25 -8.34 -2.46
CA LYS A 66 15.20 -9.80 -2.28
C LYS A 66 13.95 -10.42 -2.86
N ALA A 67 12.78 -9.81 -2.66
CA ALA A 67 11.53 -10.29 -3.26
C ALA A 67 11.53 -10.19 -4.79
N PHE A 68 12.16 -9.15 -5.34
CA PHE A 68 12.23 -8.93 -6.79
C PHE A 68 13.24 -9.86 -7.48
N LEU A 69 14.46 -9.96 -6.94
CA LEU A 69 15.58 -10.69 -7.55
C LEU A 69 15.73 -12.13 -7.04
N ASN A 70 14.99 -12.52 -6.00
CA ASN A 70 15.18 -13.77 -5.24
C ASN A 70 16.60 -13.95 -4.66
N VAL A 71 17.38 -12.86 -4.58
CA VAL A 71 18.74 -12.84 -4.05
C VAL A 71 18.85 -11.75 -2.99
N ASP A 72 19.50 -12.07 -1.86
CA ASP A 72 19.76 -11.06 -0.82
C ASP A 72 20.80 -10.06 -1.33
N PRO A 73 20.47 -8.75 -1.45
CA PRO A 73 21.39 -7.75 -1.98
C PRO A 73 22.63 -7.53 -1.09
N PHE A 74 22.61 -7.99 0.16
CA PHE A 74 23.76 -7.92 1.06
C PHE A 74 24.52 -9.23 1.18
N ARG A 75 24.20 -10.25 0.37
CA ARG A 75 24.96 -11.50 0.35
C ARG A 75 25.95 -11.47 -0.82
N CYS A 76 27.22 -11.66 -0.52
CA CYS A 76 28.25 -11.78 -1.54
C CYS A 76 27.99 -13.00 -2.42
N VAL A 77 27.96 -12.81 -3.75
CA VAL A 77 27.72 -13.88 -4.73
C VAL A 77 28.87 -14.89 -4.82
N LEU A 78 30.08 -14.49 -4.38
CA LEU A 78 31.27 -15.34 -4.43
C LEU A 78 31.46 -16.19 -3.17
N CYS A 79 31.38 -15.56 -1.98
CA CYS A 79 31.69 -16.22 -0.71
C CYS A 79 30.50 -16.36 0.25
N GLY A 80 29.34 -15.78 -0.08
CA GLY A 80 28.15 -15.82 0.78
C GLY A 80 28.21 -14.96 2.04
N ALA A 81 29.33 -14.28 2.30
CA ALA A 81 29.46 -13.38 3.44
C ALA A 81 28.54 -12.15 3.32
N ARG A 82 28.18 -11.55 4.46
CA ARG A 82 27.36 -10.34 4.52
C ARG A 82 28.20 -9.12 4.14
N MET A 83 27.78 -8.40 3.11
CA MET A 83 28.35 -7.13 2.69
C MET A 83 27.94 -6.02 3.67
N VAL A 84 28.90 -5.19 4.08
CA VAL A 84 28.71 -4.03 4.95
C VAL A 84 29.35 -2.81 4.30
N TYR A 85 28.67 -1.67 4.35
CA TYR A 85 29.27 -0.39 4.01
C TYR A 85 29.99 0.11 5.26
N THR A 86 31.32 0.20 5.20
CA THR A 86 32.15 0.88 6.22
C THR A 86 32.19 2.37 5.95
#